data_AF-A0A354ID33-F1
#
_entry.id   AF-A0A354ID33-F1
#
_cell.length_a   1.000
_cell.length_b   1.000
_cell.length_c   1.000
_cell.angle_alpha   90.00
_cell.angle_beta   90.00
_cell.angle_gamma   90.00
#
_symmetry.space_group_name_H-M   'P 1'
#
loop_
_entity.id
_entity.type
_entity.pdbx_description
1 polymer ?
#
loop_
_entity_poly.entity_id
_entity_poly.type
_entity_poly.pdbx_seq_one_letter_code
_entity_poly.pdbx_strand_id
1 'polypeptide(L)' 'HIANPKLLGAKTLFATHYHELTELEGKLESVDNYCIAVKEQGDDIVFLRKIIKGGADKSYGIQVAKLAGVPENVLRRARE' A
#
# COMPACT_ATOMS: atom_id res chain seq x y z
N HIS A 1 4.18 12.15 19.20
CA HIS A 1 5.51 12.76 19.35
C HIS A 1 6.14 13.12 18.01
N ILE A 2 6.43 12.15 17.13
CA ILE A 2 7.13 12.40 15.86
C ILE A 2 6.34 13.35 14.94
N ALA A 3 5.06 13.07 14.72
CA ALA A 3 4.18 13.86 13.86
C ALA A 3 3.70 15.20 14.47
N ASN A 4 4.09 15.55 15.70
CA ASN A 4 3.64 16.78 16.35
C ASN A 4 4.69 17.91 16.12
N PRO A 5 4.37 18.97 15.36
CA PRO A 5 5.29 20.07 15.07
C PRO A 5 5.73 20.85 16.31
N LYS A 6 4.91 20.88 17.37
CA LYS A 6 5.21 21.58 18.62
C LYS A 6 6.19 20.83 19.53
N LEU A 7 6.45 19.54 19.24
CA LEU A 7 7.35 18.70 20.03
C LEU A 7 8.61 18.30 19.24
N LEU A 8 8.43 17.71 18.06
CA LEU A 8 9.54 17.23 17.24
C LEU A 8 9.36 17.61 15.77
N GLY A 9 8.19 17.30 15.19
CA GLY A 9 7.86 17.64 13.79
C GLY A 9 8.82 17.05 12.76
N ALA A 10 9.39 15.87 13.03
CA ALA A 10 10.41 15.30 12.16
C ALA A 10 9.81 14.78 10.84
N LYS A 11 10.48 15.07 9.72
CA LYS A 11 10.15 14.50 8.42
C LYS A 11 10.30 12.99 8.48
N THR A 12 9.21 12.27 8.19
CA THR A 12 9.14 10.81 8.33
C THR A 12 8.57 10.20 7.06
N LEU A 13 9.20 9.16 6.55
CA LEU A 13 8.63 8.26 5.56
C LEU A 13 8.36 6.93 6.24
N PHE A 14 7.13 6.45 6.13
CA PHE A 14 6.70 5.21 6.77
C PHE A 14 6.11 4.27 5.72
N ALA A 15 6.89 3.28 5.28
CA ALA A 15 6.42 2.25 4.37
C ALA A 15 5.80 1.10 5.17
N THR A 16 4.56 0.75 4.88
CA THR A 16 3.80 -0.26 5.62
C THR A 16 2.91 -1.10 4.72
N HIS A 17 2.58 -2.30 5.19
CA HIS A 17 1.57 -3.18 4.59
C HIS A 17 0.27 -3.24 5.40
N TYR A 18 0.21 -2.53 6.55
CA TYR A 18 -1.01 -2.40 7.36
C TYR A 18 -1.94 -1.34 6.77
N HIS A 19 -3.10 -1.78 6.29
CA HIS A 19 -4.11 -0.90 5.72
C HIS A 19 -4.77 -0.02 6.80
N GLU A 20 -4.89 -0.52 8.03
CA GLU A 20 -5.50 0.20 9.16
C GLU A 20 -4.77 1.51 9.47
N LEU A 21 -3.48 1.61 9.14
CA LEU A 21 -2.71 2.83 9.31
C LEU A 21 -3.05 3.93 8.30
N THR A 22 -3.70 3.61 7.18
CA THR A 22 -4.16 4.65 6.25
C THR A 22 -5.26 5.50 6.88
N GLU A 23 -6.00 4.99 7.86
CA GLU A 23 -6.98 5.79 8.61
C GLU A 23 -6.35 6.87 9.51
N LEU A 24 -5.02 6.89 9.67
CA LEU A 24 -4.34 7.95 10.41
C LEU A 24 -4.37 9.28 9.65
N GLU A 25 -4.43 9.23 8.31
CA GLU A 25 -4.73 10.41 7.50
C GLU A 25 -6.15 10.89 7.85
N GLY A 26 -6.27 12.15 8.27
CA GLY A 26 -7.53 12.73 8.78
C GLY A 26 -7.71 12.62 10.30
N LYS A 27 -7.05 11.67 10.99
CA LYS A 27 -6.96 11.64 12.47
C LYS A 27 -5.79 12.47 12.98
N LEU A 28 -4.70 12.55 12.21
CA LEU A 28 -3.49 13.32 12.51
C LEU A 28 -3.28 14.37 11.42
N GLU A 29 -3.17 15.64 11.83
CA GLU A 29 -3.09 16.79 10.93
C GLU A 29 -1.84 16.78 10.01
N SER A 30 -0.76 16.13 10.43
CA SER A 30 0.52 16.10 9.71
C SER A 30 0.83 14.73 9.08
N VAL A 31 -0.21 13.93 8.79
CA VAL A 31 -0.09 12.62 8.16
C VAL A 31 -0.84 12.63 6.84
N ASP A 32 -0.12 12.36 5.76
CA ASP A 32 -0.66 12.18 4.41
C ASP A 32 -0.33 10.76 3.93
N ASN A 33 -1.27 10.08 3.29
CA ASN A 33 -1.02 8.76 2.70
C ASN A 33 -0.49 8.88 1.28
N TYR A 34 0.40 7.95 0.95
CA TYR A 34 0.90 7.75 -0.40
C TYR A 34 0.99 6.26 -0.70
N CYS A 35 0.69 5.89 -1.93
CA CYS A 35 0.78 4.52 -2.41
C CYS A 35 1.49 4.45 -3.77
N ILE A 36 1.92 3.24 -4.17
CA ILE A 36 2.47 3.00 -5.51
C ILE A 36 1.31 2.84 -6.49
N ALA A 37 1.34 3.59 -7.57
CA ALA A 37 0.37 3.46 -8.65
C ALA A 37 0.46 2.08 -9.32
N VAL A 38 -0.68 1.41 -9.38
CA VAL A 38 -0.87 0.11 -10.01
C VAL A 38 -1.85 0.27 -11.17
N LYS A 39 -1.55 -0.37 -12.31
CA LYS A 39 -2.45 -0.47 -13.45
C LYS A 39 -2.91 -1.91 -13.60
N GLU A 40 -4.21 -2.15 -13.50
CA GLU A 40 -4.83 -3.45 -13.77
C GLU A 40 -4.94 -3.68 -15.30
N GLN A 41 -4.57 -4.87 -15.76
CA GLN A 41 -4.71 -5.34 -17.14
C GLN A 41 -5.32 -6.75 -17.11
N GLY A 42 -6.65 -6.84 -17.05
CA GLY A 42 -7.34 -8.12 -16.88
C GLY A 42 -6.97 -8.77 -15.54
N ASP A 43 -6.42 -9.99 -15.60
CA ASP A 43 -5.96 -10.74 -14.41
C ASP A 43 -4.54 -10.39 -13.95
N ASP A 44 -3.86 -9.47 -14.65
CA ASP A 44 -2.50 -9.04 -14.34
C ASP A 44 -2.46 -7.60 -13.84
N ILE A 45 -1.40 -7.27 -13.10
CA ILE A 45 -1.13 -5.90 -12.63
C ILE A 45 0.25 -5.45 -13.08
N VAL A 46 0.36 -4.16 -13.37
CA VAL A 46 1.63 -3.50 -13.67
C VAL A 46 1.88 -2.42 -12.61
N PHE A 47 2.98 -2.58 -11.87
CA PHE A 47 3.46 -1.55 -10.96
C PHE A 47 4.12 -0.42 -11.75
N LEU A 48 3.52 0.76 -11.73
CA LEU A 48 4.00 1.92 -12.50
C LEU A 48 5.22 2.61 -11.87
N ARG A 49 5.71 2.11 -10.71
CA ARG A 49 6.81 2.69 -9.91
C ARG A 49 6.65 4.18 -9.64
N LYS A 50 5.41 4.67 -9.64
CA LYS A 50 5.04 6.07 -9.41
C LYS A 50 4.34 6.16 -8.06
N ILE A 51 4.78 7.08 -7.20
CA ILE A 51 4.10 7.38 -5.95
C ILE A 51 2.95 8.36 -6.22
N ILE A 52 1.76 8.04 -5.72
CA ILE A 52 0.55 8.86 -5.83
C ILE A 52 -0.05 9.10 -4.44
N LYS A 53 -0.77 10.21 -4.28
CA LYS A 53 -1.45 10.54 -3.02
C LYS A 53 -2.65 9.60 -2.81
N GLY A 54 -2.85 9.17 -1.56
CA GLY A 54 -3.95 8.29 -1.14
C GLY A 54 -3.47 6.98 -0.51
N GLY A 55 -4.40 6.28 0.13
CA GLY A 55 -4.21 4.91 0.60
C GLY A 55 -4.23 3.90 -0.55
N ALA A 56 -3.73 2.68 -0.30
CA ALA A 56 -3.96 1.57 -1.22
C ALA A 56 -5.33 0.95 -0.93
N ASP A 57 -6.26 1.04 -1.87
CA ASP A 57 -7.64 0.51 -1.70
C ASP A 57 -7.73 -1.02 -1.78
N LYS A 58 -6.67 -1.71 -2.22
CA LYS A 58 -6.64 -3.17 -2.39
C LYS A 58 -5.27 -3.75 -2.04
N SER A 59 -5.30 -4.96 -1.49
CA SER A 59 -4.11 -5.80 -1.33
C SER A 59 -3.81 -6.56 -2.62
N TYR A 60 -2.59 -6.44 -3.13
CA TYR A 60 -2.15 -7.10 -4.37
C TYR A 60 -1.34 -8.38 -4.12
N GLY A 61 -1.53 -9.02 -2.96
CA GLY A 61 -0.70 -10.15 -2.52
C GLY A 61 -0.74 -11.35 -3.47
N ILE A 62 -1.92 -11.72 -3.96
CA ILE A 62 -2.10 -12.83 -4.89
C ILE A 62 -1.43 -12.53 -6.25
N GLN A 63 -1.55 -11.29 -6.71
CA GLN A 63 -0.94 -10.83 -7.96
C GLN A 63 0.59 -10.77 -7.86
N VAL A 64 1.13 -10.33 -6.72
CA VAL A 64 2.58 -10.39 -6.43
C VAL A 64 3.07 -11.85 -6.39
N ALA A 65 2.30 -12.76 -5.77
CA ALA A 65 2.63 -14.18 -5.75
C ALA A 65 2.62 -14.81 -7.17
N LYS A 66 1.65 -14.43 -8.01
CA LYS A 66 1.61 -14.83 -9.43
C LYS A 66 2.88 -14.38 -10.17
N LEU A 67 3.27 -13.12 -10.00
CA LEU A 67 4.49 -12.56 -10.60
C LEU A 67 5.77 -13.25 -10.08
N ALA A 68 5.76 -13.74 -8.84
CA ALA A 68 6.87 -14.50 -8.25
C ALA A 68 6.94 -15.97 -8.72
N GLY A 69 5.99 -16.42 -9.54
CA GLY A 69 5.96 -17.79 -10.06
C GLY A 69 5.34 -18.82 -9.10
N VAL A 70 4.52 -18.38 -8.14
CA VAL A 70 3.79 -19.30 -7.28
C VAL A 70 2.81 -20.14 -8.11
N PRO A 71 2.74 -21.47 -7.89
CA PRO A 71 1.87 -22.35 -8.68
C PRO A 71 0.39 -21.96 -8.66
N GLU A 72 -0.28 -22.08 -9.81
CA GLU A 72 -1.68 -21.65 -10.00
C GLU A 72 -2.66 -22.37 -9.05
N ASN A 73 -2.40 -23.63 -8.69
CA ASN A 73 -3.22 -24.36 -7.73
C ASN A 73 -3.16 -23.74 -6.32
N VAL A 74 -2.03 -23.15 -5.92
CA VAL A 74 -1.87 -22.42 -4.66
C VAL A 74 -2.57 -21.07 -4.76
N LEU A 75 -2.41 -20.35 -5.87
CA LEU A 75 -3.07 -19.06 -6.10
C LEU A 75 -4.60 -19.20 -6.09
N ARG A 76 -5.14 -20.26 -6.70
CA ARG A 76 -6.58 -20.54 -6.71
C ARG A 76 -7.11 -20.77 -5.30
N ARG A 77 -6.41 -21.59 -4.50
CA ARG A 77 -6.78 -21.83 -3.09
C ARG A 77 -6.70 -20.58 -2.23
N ALA A 78 -5.81 -19.64 -2.55
CA ALA A 78 -5.71 -18.38 -1.83
C ALA A 78 -6.82 -17.37 -2.18
N ARG A 79 -7.60 -17.61 -3.26
CA ARG A 79 -8.77 -16.81 -3.66
C ARG A 79 -10.10 -17.35 -3.11
N GLU A 80 -10.12 -18.59 -2.62
CA GLU A 80 -11.28 -19.23 -1.97
C GLU A 80 -11.51 -18.65 -0.57
#